data_AF-K1TH54-F1
#
_entry.id   AF-K1TH54-F1
#
_cell.length_a   1.000
_cell.length_b   1.000
_cell.length_c   1.000
_cell.angle_alpha   90.00
_cell.angle_beta   90.00
_cell.angle_gamma   90.00
#
_symmetry.space_group_name_H-M   'P 1'
#
loop_
_entity.id
_entity.type
_entity.pdbx_description
1 polymer ?
#
loop_
_entity_poly.entity_id
_entity_poly.type
_entity_poly.pdbx_seq_one_letter_code
_entity_poly.pdbx_strand_id
1 'polypeptide(L)'
;IDYSYYKQVCVYGFKPEALQFYCSSPRGKIESIEDIEILRFIEAGYRVQYIEVDSETVAVDTQNDLEKVNRLIAAKLEREKN
;
A
#
# COMPACT_ATOMS: atom_id res chain seq x y z
N ILE A 1 22.81 11.69 11.75
CA ILE A 1 21.87 10.70 12.32
C ILE A 1 21.57 9.74 11.18
N ASP A 2 21.77 8.45 11.41
CA ASP A 2 21.53 7.41 10.41
C ASP A 2 20.08 6.95 10.51
N TYR A 3 19.35 6.93 9.39
CA TYR A 3 17.93 6.58 9.34
C TYR A 3 17.65 5.69 8.13
N SER A 4 16.95 4.60 8.37
CA SER A 4 16.38 3.76 7.32
C SER A 4 15.03 4.32 6.89
N TYR A 5 14.86 4.55 5.59
CA TYR A 5 13.60 5.00 5.00
C TYR A 5 12.86 3.82 4.40
N TYR A 6 11.56 3.76 4.65
CA TYR A 6 10.69 2.71 4.14
C TYR A 6 9.57 3.34 3.30
N LYS A 7 9.23 2.66 2.20
CA LYS A 7 8.09 3.05 1.35
C LYS A 7 6.87 2.25 1.79
N GLN A 8 5.74 2.94 1.98
CA GLN A 8 4.47 2.28 2.19
C GLN A 8 4.00 1.58 0.90
N VAL A 9 3.56 0.34 1.05
CA VAL A 9 2.80 -0.38 0.03
C VAL A 9 1.32 -0.30 0.39
N CYS A 10 0.46 0.08 -0.55
CA CYS A 10 -0.98 0.30 -0.33
C CYS A 10 -1.77 -1.01 -0.27
N VAL A 11 -1.33 -1.95 0.57
CA VAL A 11 -2.02 -3.21 0.86
C VAL A 11 -2.36 -3.23 2.33
N TYR A 12 -3.63 -3.45 2.64
CA TYR A 12 -4.16 -3.35 3.99
C TYR A 12 -4.94 -4.61 4.37
N GLY A 13 -4.82 -5.02 5.63
CA GLY A 13 -5.69 -6.01 6.26
C GLY A 13 -6.52 -5.34 7.35
N PHE A 14 -7.85 -5.36 7.19
CA PHE A 14 -8.76 -4.76 8.17
C PHE A 14 -9.66 -5.82 8.80
N LYS A 15 -9.95 -5.65 10.09
CA LYS A 15 -11.07 -6.34 10.73
C LYS A 15 -12.39 -5.66 10.33
N PRO A 16 -13.51 -6.39 10.28
CA PRO A 16 -14.81 -5.81 9.93
C PRO A 16 -15.19 -4.57 10.75
N GLU A 17 -14.89 -4.57 12.05
CA GLU A 17 -15.22 -3.46 12.96
C GLU A 17 -14.41 -2.20 12.64
N ALA A 18 -13.16 -2.35 12.18
CA ALA A 18 -12.32 -1.24 11.77
C ALA A 18 -12.87 -0.59 10.48
N LEU A 19 -13.34 -1.39 9.53
CA LEU A 19 -14.00 -0.87 8.33
C LEU A 19 -15.31 -0.14 8.68
N GLN A 20 -16.11 -0.71 9.59
CA GLN A 20 -17.33 -0.07 10.05
C GLN A 20 -17.05 1.29 10.71
N PHE A 21 -16.03 1.35 11.57
CA PHE A 21 -15.56 2.59 12.19
C PHE A 21 -15.15 3.62 11.13
N TYR A 22 -14.40 3.20 10.10
CA TYR A 22 -13.97 4.09 9.02
C TYR A 22 -15.17 4.70 8.30
N CYS A 23 -16.17 3.89 7.96
CA CYS A 23 -17.38 4.35 7.26
C CYS A 23 -18.25 5.31 8.10
N SER A 24 -18.31 5.13 9.43
CA SER A 24 -19.17 5.94 10.29
C SER A 24 -18.48 7.17 10.88
N SER A 25 -17.16 7.26 10.79
CA SER A 25 -16.39 8.33 11.42
C SER A 25 -16.03 9.43 10.41
N PRO A 26 -16.09 10.71 10.81
CA PRO A 26 -15.64 11.80 9.96
C PRO A 26 -14.12 11.72 9.71
N ARG A 27 -13.64 12.40 8.65
CA ARG A 27 -12.21 12.55 8.41
C ARG A 27 -11.53 13.21 9.61
N GLY A 28 -10.37 12.68 9.98
CA GLY A 28 -9.53 13.24 11.03
C GLY A 28 -8.85 14.54 10.59
N LYS A 29 -8.27 15.27 11.55
CA LYS A 29 -7.60 16.54 11.24
C LYS A 29 -6.31 16.26 10.45
N ILE A 30 -5.52 15.29 10.90
CA ILE A 30 -4.25 14.95 10.25
C ILE A 30 -4.50 14.26 8.92
N GLU A 31 -5.47 13.34 8.86
CA GLU A 31 -5.92 12.77 7.60
C GLU A 31 -6.31 13.83 6.57
N SER A 32 -6.98 14.91 6.99
CA SER A 32 -7.39 15.98 6.08
C SER A 32 -6.22 16.85 5.59
N ILE A 33 -5.13 16.92 6.36
CA ILE A 33 -3.94 17.71 6.01
C ILE A 33 -3.05 16.92 5.04
N GLU A 34 -2.82 15.64 5.32
CA GLU A 34 -1.89 14.79 4.56
C GLU A 34 -2.58 14.02 3.42
N ASP A 35 -3.91 13.92 3.45
CA ASP A 35 -4.71 13.10 2.54
C ASP A 35 -4.34 11.60 2.56
N ILE A 36 -4.02 11.09 3.75
CA ILE A 36 -3.67 9.67 3.98
C ILE A 36 -4.69 9.02 4.91
N GLU A 37 -5.49 8.07 4.41
CA GLU A 37 -6.67 7.53 5.11
C GLU A 37 -6.32 6.75 6.39
N ILE A 38 -5.15 6.09 6.43
CA ILE A 38 -4.73 5.30 7.59
C ILE A 38 -4.57 6.16 8.85
N LEU A 39 -4.33 7.46 8.69
CA LEU A 39 -4.15 8.40 9.81
C LEU A 39 -5.43 8.56 10.62
N ARG A 40 -6.62 8.35 10.03
CA ARG A 40 -7.91 8.37 10.76
C ARG A 40 -7.91 7.37 11.92
N PHE A 41 -7.36 6.19 11.69
CA PHE A 41 -7.27 5.13 12.69
C PHE A 41 -6.29 5.52 13.80
N ILE A 42 -5.13 6.06 13.43
CA ILE A 42 -4.11 6.51 14.39
C ILE A 42 -4.65 7.64 15.27
N GLU A 43 -5.32 8.63 14.68
CA GLU A 43 -5.96 9.74 15.41
C GLU A 43 -7.03 9.23 16.41
N ALA A 44 -7.75 8.16 16.05
CA ALA A 44 -8.75 7.53 16.91
C ALA A 44 -8.15 6.51 17.92
N GLY A 45 -6.82 6.41 18.01
CA GLY A 45 -6.13 5.54 18.96
C GLY A 45 -6.08 4.05 18.57
N TYR A 46 -6.40 3.71 17.32
CA TYR A 46 -6.21 2.35 16.83
C TYR A 46 -4.72 2.05 16.66
N ARG A 47 -4.35 0.81 16.98
CA ARG A 47 -3.01 0.31 16.69
C ARG A 47 -2.92 -0.12 15.22
N VAL A 48 -2.13 0.63 14.45
CA VAL A 48 -1.78 0.28 13.07
C VAL A 48 -0.46 -0.50 13.09
N GLN A 49 -0.41 -1.63 12.39
CA GLN A 49 0.78 -2.47 12.27
C GLN A 49 1.30 -2.41 10.84
N TYR A 50 2.61 -2.26 10.70
CA TYR A 50 3.32 -2.38 9.42
C TYR A 50 4.16 -3.64 9.45
N ILE A 51 4.25 -4.31 8.30
CA ILE A 51 5.05 -5.51 8.10
C ILE A 51 5.96 -5.23 6.92
N GLU A 52 7.27 -5.40 7.10
CA GLU A 52 8.23 -5.29 6.01
C GLU A 52 8.02 -6.45 5.03
N VAL A 53 8.00 -6.12 3.75
CA VAL A 53 7.83 -7.09 2.67
C VAL A 53 8.93 -6.88 1.65
N ASP A 54 9.49 -7.98 1.17
CA ASP A 54 10.31 -7.95 -0.03
C ASP A 54 9.37 -7.87 -1.24
N SER A 55 9.45 -6.76 -1.98
CA SER A 55 8.47 -6.43 -3.00
C SER A 55 9.14 -5.78 -4.21
N GLU A 56 9.19 -6.53 -5.31
CA GLU A 56 9.46 -6.01 -6.65
C GLU A 56 8.14 -5.62 -7.37
N THR A 57 7.23 -4.94 -6.68
CA THR A 57 5.96 -4.52 -7.28
C THR A 57 6.17 -3.43 -8.32
N VAL A 58 5.60 -3.64 -9.51
CA VAL A 58 5.57 -2.65 -10.59
C VAL A 58 4.15 -2.08 -10.64
N ALA A 59 3.99 -0.81 -10.26
CA ALA A 59 2.75 -0.08 -10.46
C ALA A 59 2.54 0.15 -11.97
N VAL A 60 1.29 0.02 -12.42
CA VAL A 60 0.92 0.19 -13.83
C VAL A 60 -0.12 1.29 -13.93
N ASP A 61 0.34 2.50 -14.18
CA ASP A 61 -0.52 3.68 -14.31
C ASP A 61 -0.51 4.24 -15.74
N THR A 62 0.54 3.94 -16.52
CA THR A 62 0.71 4.40 -17.89
C THR A 62 0.85 3.24 -18.89
N GLN A 63 0.68 3.56 -20.18
CA GLN A 63 0.90 2.60 -21.26
C GLN A 63 2.33 2.02 -21.25
N ASN A 64 3.33 2.83 -20.92
CA ASN A 64 4.72 2.39 -20.84
C ASN A 64 4.94 1.38 -19.71
N ASP A 65 4.24 1.54 -18.58
CA ASP A 65 4.32 0.61 -17.45
C ASP A 65 3.73 -0.74 -17.82
N LEU A 66 2.61 -0.74 -18.56
CA LEU A 66 1.99 -1.97 -19.05
C LEU A 66 2.94 -2.75 -19.97
N GLU A 67 3.56 -2.06 -20.92
CA GLU A 67 4.55 -2.68 -21.82
C GLU A 67 5.74 -3.27 -21.05
N LYS A 68 6.19 -2.57 -19.99
CA LYS A 68 7.26 -3.05 -19.12
C LYS A 68 6.84 -4.33 -18.38
N VAL A 69 5.65 -4.34 -17.77
CA VAL A 69 5.13 -5.52 -17.07
C VAL A 69 4.94 -6.70 -18.02
N ASN A 70 4.43 -6.48 -19.22
CA ASN A 70 4.29 -7.53 -20.23
C ASN A 70 5.64 -8.20 -20.57
N ARG A 71 6.70 -7.40 -20.77
CA ARG A 71 8.06 -7.94 -20.98
C ARG A 71 8.56 -8.74 -19.79
N LEU A 72 8.35 -8.25 -18.58
CA LEU A 72 8.77 -8.94 -17.35
C LEU A 72 8.07 -10.28 -17.18
N ILE A 73 6.74 -10.33 -17.38
CA ILE A 73 5.95 -11.56 -17.28
C ILE A 73 6.36 -12.55 -18.37
N ALA A 74 6.53 -12.11 -19.62
CA ALA A 74 6.97 -12.98 -20.71
C ALA A 74 8.33 -13.63 -20.40
N ALA A 75 9.32 -12.84 -19.97
CA ALA A 75 10.63 -13.34 -19.60
C ALA A 75 10.58 -14.33 -18.41
N LYS A 76 9.67 -14.11 -17.45
CA LYS A 76 9.48 -15.03 -16.32
C LYS A 76 8.91 -16.38 -16.79
N LEU A 77 7.89 -16.36 -17.65
CA LEU A 77 7.27 -17.56 -18.20
C LEU A 77 8.24 -18.40 -19.05
N GLU A 78 9.19 -17.77 -19.76
CA GLU A 78 10.23 -18.49 -20.50
C GLU A 78 11.25 -19.16 -19.58
N ARG A 79 11.62 -18.53 -18.47
CA ARG A 79 12.53 -19.11 -17.46
C ARG A 79 11.92 -20.31 -16.74
N GLU A 80 10.60 -20.33 -16.54
CA GLU A 80 9.89 -21.42 -15.86
C GLU A 80 9.64 -22.64 -16.78
N LYS A 81 9.80 -22.49 -18.10
CA LYS A 81 9.66 -23.58 -19.09
C LYS A 81 10.95 -24.36 -19.36
N ASN A 82 12.11 -23.82 -18.98
CA ASN A 82 13.43 -24.44 -19.10
C ASN A 82 13.85 -25.05 -17.77
#